data_AF-A0A930DDL8-F1
#
_entry.id   AF-A0A930DDL8-F1
#
_cell.length_a   1.000
_cell.length_b   1.000
_cell.length_c   1.000
_cell.angle_alpha   90.00
_cell.angle_beta   90.00
_cell.angle_gamma   90.00
#
_symmetry.space_group_name_H-M   'P 1'
#
loop_
_entity.id
_entity.type
_entity.pdbx_description
1 polymer ?
#
loop_
_entity_poly.entity_id
_entity_poly.type
_entity_poly.pdbx_seq_one_letter_code
_entity_poly.pdbx_strand_id
1 'polypeptide(L)'
;IIDALKEKIKIKALWYTVSIIIVIISGLSAMELSLDYDYHAVVVAYIFYIFYDKPLIRAGLGYLSIIKELYSFLGFGLTLTYNGKRGKQYKWINYLFYPVHIFILGILRFYLNI
;
A
#
# COMPACT_ATOMS: atom_id res chain seq x y z
N ILE A 1 4.98 11.07 11.46
CA ILE A 1 6.44 11.33 11.49
C ILE A 1 6.90 11.97 10.18
N ILE A 2 6.68 11.32 9.03
CA ILE A 2 7.03 11.85 7.71
C ILE A 2 6.39 13.25 7.48
N ASP A 3 5.09 13.43 7.74
CA ASP A 3 4.45 14.74 7.57
C ASP A 3 5.04 15.83 8.49
N ALA A 4 5.27 15.49 9.76
CA ALA A 4 5.90 16.41 10.71
C ALA A 4 7.33 16.80 10.32
N LEU A 5 8.08 15.91 9.65
CA LEU A 5 9.39 16.23 9.10
C LEU A 5 9.29 17.10 7.83
N LYS A 6 8.28 16.84 6.98
CA LYS A 6 8.02 17.63 5.77
C LYS A 6 7.69 19.08 6.09
N GLU A 7 6.93 19.33 7.15
CA GLU A 7 6.61 20.69 7.61
C GLU A 7 7.86 21.45 8.09
N LYS A 8 8.83 20.75 8.68
CA LYS A 8 10.06 21.36 9.21
C LYS A 8 11.10 21.63 8.11
N ILE A 9 11.15 20.81 7.07
CA ILE A 9 12.16 20.91 5.99
C ILE A 9 11.60 21.71 4.82
N LYS A 10 12.00 22.99 4.73
CA LYS A 10 11.56 23.89 3.64
C LYS A 10 12.23 23.61 2.29
N ILE A 11 13.41 22.98 2.30
CA ILE A 11 14.17 22.70 1.09
C ILE A 11 13.67 21.39 0.47
N LYS A 12 13.05 21.47 -0.71
CA LYS A 12 12.48 20.29 -1.40
C LYS A 12 13.51 19.18 -1.65
N ALA A 13 14.72 19.53 -2.10
CA ALA A 13 15.77 18.55 -2.35
C ALA A 13 16.15 17.79 -1.07
N LEU A 14 16.35 18.51 0.04
CA LEU A 14 16.66 17.92 1.34
C LEU A 14 15.52 17.03 1.84
N TRP A 15 14.27 17.46 1.65
CA TRP A 15 13.10 16.66 2.00
C TRP A 15 13.10 15.31 1.28
N TYR A 16 13.29 15.30 -0.04
CA TYR A 16 13.33 14.06 -0.82
C TYR A 16 14.48 13.14 -0.40
N THR A 17 15.66 13.69 -0.12
CA THR A 17 16.80 12.90 0.37
C THR A 17 16.46 12.22 1.70
N VAL A 18 15.92 12.97 2.67
CA VAL A 18 15.53 12.43 3.98
C VAL A 18 14.43 11.38 3.84
N SER A 19 13.42 11.62 3.00
CA SER A 19 12.32 10.67 2.83
C SER A 19 12.78 9.37 2.16
N ILE A 20 13.72 9.43 1.22
CA ILE A 20 14.34 8.22 0.64
C ILE A 20 15.07 7.41 1.72
N ILE A 21 15.84 8.06 2.59
CA ILE A 21 16.55 7.38 3.69
C ILE A 21 15.55 6.66 4.61
N ILE A 22 14.44 7.32 4.98
CA ILE A 22 13.38 6.71 5.80
C ILE A 22 12.80 5.47 5.14
N VAL A 23 12.55 5.53 3.83
CA VAL A 23 12.01 4.40 3.04
C VAL A 23 12.99 3.24 3.00
N ILE A 24 14.28 3.50 2.79
CA ILE A 24 15.32 2.46 2.79
C ILE A 24 15.36 1.75 4.14
N ILE A 25 15.44 2.51 5.25
CA ILE A 25 15.49 1.94 6.60
C ILE A 25 14.21 1.12 6.87
N SER A 26 13.05 1.68 6.54
CA SER A 26 11.76 1.00 6.76
C SER A 26 11.63 -0.27 5.91
N GLY A 27 12.13 -0.25 4.67
CA GLY A 27 12.15 -1.41 3.78
C GLY A 27 13.07 -2.52 4.30
N LEU A 28 14.27 -2.17 4.77
CA LEU A 28 15.19 -3.13 5.40
C LEU A 28 14.58 -3.74 6.67
N SER A 29 13.95 -2.92 7.52
CA SER A 29 13.24 -3.42 8.71
C SER A 29 12.07 -4.34 8.34
N ALA A 30 11.33 -4.05 7.28
CA ALA A 30 10.22 -4.89 6.82
C ALA A 30 10.71 -6.27 6.36
N MET A 31 11.86 -6.33 5.66
CA MET A 31 12.49 -7.58 5.24
C MET A 31 13.00 -8.39 6.44
N GLU A 32 13.67 -7.75 7.41
CA GLU A 32 14.17 -8.42 8.61
C GLU A 32 13.03 -9.04 9.44
N LEU A 33 11.89 -8.35 9.51
CA LEU A 33 10.70 -8.81 10.20
C LEU A 33 9.87 -9.82 9.38
N SER A 34 10.28 -10.14 8.15
CA SER A 34 9.56 -11.04 7.24
C SER A 34 8.08 -10.68 7.09
N LEU A 35 7.80 -9.39 6.88
CA LEU A 35 6.42 -8.93 6.68
C LEU A 35 5.85 -9.45 5.36
N ASP A 36 4.54 -9.65 5.29
CA ASP A 36 3.84 -10.30 4.16
C ASP A 36 4.21 -9.78 2.75
N TYR A 37 4.61 -8.51 2.65
CA TYR A 37 4.98 -7.84 1.40
C TYR A 37 6.38 -7.21 1.44
N ASP A 38 7.19 -7.51 2.46
CA ASP A 38 8.57 -7.03 2.64
C ASP A 38 8.74 -5.52 2.32
N TYR A 39 9.80 -5.18 1.59
CA TYR A 39 10.11 -3.81 1.13
C TYR A 39 9.13 -3.30 0.07
N HIS A 40 8.43 -4.18 -0.65
CA HIS A 40 7.52 -3.78 -1.72
C HIS A 40 6.39 -2.91 -1.19
N ALA A 41 5.81 -3.29 -0.04
CA ALA A 41 4.76 -2.49 0.62
C ALA A 41 5.25 -1.07 0.97
N VAL A 42 6.48 -0.95 1.49
CA VAL A 42 7.07 0.34 1.86
C VAL A 42 7.27 1.22 0.62
N VAL A 43 7.75 0.64 -0.48
CA VAL A 43 7.95 1.34 -1.75
C VAL A 43 6.60 1.81 -2.35
N VAL A 44 5.58 0.95 -2.39
CA VAL A 44 4.24 1.31 -2.87
C VAL A 44 3.67 2.47 -2.05
N ALA A 45 3.73 2.37 -0.73
CA ALA A 45 3.24 3.42 0.17
C ALA A 45 3.95 4.76 -0.09
N TYR A 46 5.26 4.73 -0.33
CA TYR A 46 6.04 5.92 -0.62
C TYR A 46 5.73 6.56 -1.98
N ILE A 47 5.57 5.74 -3.03
CA ILE A 47 5.08 6.22 -4.34
C ILE A 47 3.71 6.89 -4.16
N PHE A 48 2.84 6.27 -3.36
CA PHE A 48 1.52 6.82 -3.08
C PHE A 48 1.53 8.15 -2.35
N TYR A 49 2.52 8.33 -1.49
CA TYR A 49 2.75 9.55 -0.75
C TYR A 49 3.32 10.68 -1.63
N ILE A 50 4.36 10.41 -2.43
CA ILE A 50 4.99 11.44 -3.29
C ILE A 50 4.06 11.90 -4.41
N PHE A 51 3.39 10.96 -5.06
CA PHE A 51 2.53 11.23 -6.21
C PHE A 51 1.06 11.38 -5.82
N TYR A 52 0.79 11.83 -4.60
CA TYR A 52 -0.57 11.98 -4.08
C TYR A 52 -1.49 12.76 -5.04
N ASP A 53 -0.98 13.87 -5.60
CA ASP A 53 -1.72 14.75 -6.51
C ASP A 53 -1.81 14.22 -7.95
N LYS A 54 -1.09 13.15 -8.30
CA LYS A 54 -0.98 12.61 -9.65
C LYS A 54 -1.48 11.16 -9.69
N PRO A 55 -2.81 10.92 -9.68
CA PRO A 55 -3.39 9.59 -9.50
C PRO A 55 -2.92 8.59 -10.55
N LEU A 56 -2.80 8.99 -11.82
CA LEU A 56 -2.34 8.12 -12.90
C LEU A 56 -0.88 7.68 -12.71
N ILE A 57 0.00 8.61 -12.37
CA ILE A 57 1.43 8.31 -12.14
C ILE A 57 1.59 7.42 -10.92
N ARG A 58 0.87 7.74 -9.84
CA ARG A 58 0.87 6.96 -8.61
C ARG A 58 0.43 5.52 -8.84
N ALA A 59 -0.69 5.31 -9.53
CA ALA A 59 -1.21 3.97 -9.81
C ALA A 59 -0.27 3.19 -10.74
N GLY A 60 0.26 3.83 -11.78
CA GLY A 60 1.19 3.21 -12.72
C GLY A 60 2.51 2.79 -12.06
N LEU A 61 3.17 3.71 -11.36
CA LEU A 61 4.42 3.42 -10.63
C LEU A 61 4.19 2.42 -9.49
N GLY A 62 3.05 2.52 -8.79
CA GLY A 62 2.64 1.58 -7.76
C GLY A 62 2.54 0.16 -8.32
N TYR A 63 1.84 -0.01 -9.45
CA TYR A 63 1.75 -1.30 -10.14
C TYR A 63 3.10 -1.83 -10.58
N LEU A 64 3.94 -0.99 -11.20
CA LEU A 64 5.28 -1.38 -11.61
C LEU A 64 6.15 -1.88 -10.45
N SER A 65 5.96 -1.33 -9.24
CA SER A 65 6.73 -1.74 -8.06
C SER A 65 6.37 -3.13 -7.52
N ILE A 66 5.20 -3.67 -7.89
CA ILE A 66 4.72 -5.01 -7.52
C ILE A 66 4.22 -5.80 -8.73
N ILE A 67 4.88 -5.62 -9.88
CA ILE A 67 4.44 -6.22 -11.16
C ILE A 67 4.29 -7.75 -11.15
N LYS A 68 4.95 -8.43 -10.20
CA LYS A 68 4.80 -9.87 -9.99
C LYS A 68 3.37 -10.27 -9.59
N GLU A 69 2.64 -9.35 -8.94
CA GLU A 69 1.24 -9.55 -8.59
C GLU A 69 0.34 -9.11 -9.75
N LEU A 70 0.10 -9.99 -10.71
CA LEU A 70 -0.67 -9.66 -11.92
C LEU A 70 -2.02 -9.02 -11.56
N TYR A 71 -2.77 -9.62 -10.62
CA TYR A 71 -4.10 -9.14 -10.20
C TYR A 71 -4.10 -7.77 -9.51
N SER A 72 -2.94 -7.25 -9.10
CA SER A 72 -2.83 -5.92 -8.50
C SER A 72 -3.27 -4.81 -9.46
N PHE A 73 -3.25 -5.05 -10.78
CA PHE A 73 -3.73 -4.08 -11.78
C PHE A 73 -5.19 -3.66 -11.52
N LEU A 74 -6.05 -4.57 -11.05
CA LEU A 74 -7.44 -4.27 -10.72
C LEU A 74 -7.52 -3.34 -9.51
N GLY A 75 -6.72 -3.63 -8.48
CA GLY A 75 -6.62 -2.80 -7.28
C GLY A 75 -6.18 -1.38 -7.63
N PHE A 76 -5.08 -1.23 -8.38
CA PHE A 76 -4.60 0.08 -8.83
C PHE A 76 -5.60 0.78 -9.75
N GLY A 77 -6.27 0.05 -10.65
CA GLY A 77 -7.34 0.59 -11.49
C GLY A 77 -8.49 1.19 -10.66
N LEU A 78 -8.92 0.50 -9.60
CA LEU A 78 -9.93 1.02 -8.68
C LEU A 78 -9.45 2.25 -7.90
N THR A 79 -8.15 2.38 -7.62
CA THR A 79 -7.65 3.62 -6.97
C THR A 79 -7.81 4.86 -7.83
N LEU A 80 -7.91 4.72 -9.17
CA LEU A 80 -8.12 5.84 -10.08
C LEU A 80 -9.55 6.38 -10.02
N THR A 81 -10.53 5.55 -9.62
CA THR A 81 -11.93 5.97 -9.46
C THR A 81 -12.20 6.59 -8.09
N TYR A 82 -11.18 6.65 -7.23
CA TYR A 82 -11.31 7.22 -5.89
C TYR A 82 -11.54 8.73 -5.93
N ASN A 83 -12.59 9.20 -5.24
CA ASN A 83 -13.03 10.60 -5.22
C ASN A 83 -12.29 11.47 -4.19
N GLY A 84 -11.27 10.94 -3.50
CA GLY A 84 -10.50 11.67 -2.49
C GLY A 84 -11.19 11.82 -1.12
N LYS A 85 -12.48 11.44 -0.99
CA LYS A 85 -13.24 11.57 0.24
C LYS A 85 -13.29 10.25 0.99
N ARG A 86 -13.12 10.30 2.32
CA ARG A 86 -13.28 9.14 3.18
C ARG A 86 -14.70 8.56 3.02
N GLY A 87 -14.81 7.30 2.63
CA GLY A 87 -16.09 6.60 2.49
C GLY A 87 -16.78 6.32 3.84
N LYS A 88 -18.05 5.91 3.77
CA LYS A 88 -18.80 5.43 4.95
C LYS A 88 -18.15 4.16 5.50
N GLN A 89 -17.54 4.25 6.69
CA GLN A 89 -16.80 3.14 7.29
C GLN A 89 -17.70 2.35 8.24
N TYR A 90 -18.32 1.28 7.74
CA TYR A 90 -19.04 0.32 8.58
C TYR A 90 -18.03 -0.61 9.26
N LYS A 91 -17.59 -0.25 10.47
CA LYS A 91 -16.51 -0.94 11.20
C LYS A 91 -16.72 -2.46 11.25
N TRP A 92 -17.88 -2.93 11.69
CA TRP A 92 -18.18 -4.35 11.81
C TRP A 92 -18.02 -5.11 10.50
N ILE A 93 -18.59 -4.59 9.41
CA ILE A 93 -18.50 -5.22 8.08
C ILE A 93 -17.04 -5.24 7.61
N ASN A 94 -16.33 -4.12 7.74
CA ASN A 94 -14.94 -4.02 7.28
C ASN A 94 -13.99 -4.95 8.07
N TYR A 95 -14.18 -5.08 9.39
CA TYR A 95 -13.38 -5.97 10.23
C TYR A 95 -13.73 -7.44 10.02
N LEU A 96 -15.02 -7.76 9.80
CA LEU A 96 -15.45 -9.14 9.52
C LEU A 96 -15.05 -9.61 8.12
N PHE A 97 -14.87 -8.71 7.16
CA PHE A 97 -14.51 -9.08 5.80
C PHE A 97 -13.29 -9.99 5.77
N TYR A 98 -12.24 -9.68 6.55
CA TYR A 98 -11.01 -10.46 6.60
C TYR A 98 -11.19 -11.92 7.08
N PRO A 99 -11.66 -12.17 8.32
CA PRO A 99 -11.86 -13.54 8.79
C PRO A 99 -12.90 -14.32 7.98
N VAL A 100 -13.95 -13.66 7.48
CA VAL A 100 -15.02 -14.33 6.72
C VAL A 100 -14.53 -14.88 5.39
N HIS A 101 -13.76 -14.12 4.60
CA HIS A 101 -13.32 -14.63 3.30
C HIS A 101 -12.29 -15.76 3.45
N ILE A 102 -11.39 -15.70 4.45
CA ILE A 102 -10.47 -16.80 4.76
C ILE A 102 -11.25 -18.05 5.22
N PHE A 103 -12.29 -17.87 6.03
CA PHE A 103 -13.15 -18.97 6.47
C PHE A 103 -13.88 -19.65 5.30
N ILE A 104 -14.43 -18.86 4.36
CA ILE A 104 -15.07 -19.38 3.15
C ILE A 104 -14.07 -20.14 2.29
N LEU A 105 -12.87 -19.59 2.06
CA LEU A 105 -11.81 -20.28 1.33
C LEU A 105 -11.40 -21.59 2.02
N GLY A 106 -11.35 -21.61 3.36
CA GLY A 106 -11.11 -22.82 4.14
C GLY A 106 -12.19 -23.89 3.94
N ILE A 107 -13.47 -23.52 3.97
CA ILE A 107 -14.58 -24.46 3.71
C ILE A 107 -14.50 -25.02 2.29
N LEU A 108 -14.30 -24.15 1.29
CA LEU A 108 -14.19 -24.56 -0.10
C LEU A 108 -13.03 -25.53 -0.31
N ARG A 109 -11.90 -25.27 0.36
CA ARG A 109 -10.74 -26.15 0.36
C ARG A 109 -11.09 -27.57 0.83
N PHE A 110 -11.77 -27.69 1.97
CA PHE A 110 -12.22 -28.98 2.49
C PHE A 110 -13.24 -29.67 1.58
N TYR A 111 -14.18 -28.90 1.02
CA TYR A 111 -15.23 -29.44 0.14
C TYR A 111 -14.67 -29.96 -1.20
N LEU A 112 -13.72 -29.23 -1.79
CA LEU A 112 -13.08 -29.59 -3.06
C LEU A 112 -11.91 -30.58 -2.88
N ASN A 113 -11.50 -30.84 -1.63
CA ASN A 113 -10.41 -31.75 -1.26
C ASN A 113 -9.06 -31.41 -1.92
N ILE A 114 -8.74 -30.10 -1.96
CA ILE A 114 -7.49 -29.50 -2.51
C ILE A 114 -6.63 -29.01 -1.33
#